data_AF-A0AAD3N6Z9-F1
#
_entry.id   AF-A0AAD3N6Z9-F1
#
_cell.length_a   1.000
_cell.length_b   1.000
_cell.length_c   1.000
_cell.angle_alpha   90.00
_cell.angle_beta   90.00
_cell.angle_gamma   90.00
#
_symmetry.space_group_name_H-M   'P 1'
#
loop_
_entity.id
_entity.type
_entity.pdbx_description
1 polymer ?
#
loop_
_entity_poly.entity_id
_entity_poly.type
_entity_poly.pdbx_seq_one_letter_code
_entity_poly.pdbx_strand_id
1 'polypeptide(L)'
;MVYVERRVADDATLSKDEAFGSIRNQLCTFREGYDDISDCIDLIICLGGDGTLLYASSLFQGSVPPVMAFHLGSLGFLTPFKFESYKTEVAKVFEGNAAITLRSRLKVKVVKDMLQRTGQQSYSREPPQQQQEHNGLLPHGHTNSEAGKVTLQLQVRTKVSSFTEAFSADQCFLRL
;
A
#
# COMPACT_ATOMS: atom_id res chain seq x y z
N MET A 1 -14.27 -14.54 -5.86
CA MET A 1 -15.13 -13.33 -5.99
C MET A 1 -14.23 -12.14 -6.27
N VAL A 2 -14.34 -11.50 -7.44
CA VAL A 2 -13.37 -10.47 -7.86
C VAL A 2 -13.59 -9.16 -7.09
N TYR A 3 -12.52 -8.59 -6.53
CA TYR A 3 -12.50 -7.25 -5.95
C TYR A 3 -11.69 -6.33 -6.86
N VAL A 4 -12.22 -5.15 -7.16
CA VAL A 4 -11.49 -4.06 -7.83
C VAL A 4 -11.52 -2.79 -6.97
N GLU A 5 -10.57 -1.89 -7.18
CA GLU A 5 -10.66 -0.57 -6.56
C GLU A 5 -11.87 0.18 -7.14
N ARG A 6 -12.60 0.91 -6.30
CA ARG A 6 -13.82 1.61 -6.70
C ARG A 6 -13.65 2.51 -7.93
N ARG A 7 -12.48 3.14 -8.13
CA ARG A 7 -12.22 4.00 -9.30
C ARG A 7 -12.35 3.25 -10.63
N VAL A 8 -12.00 1.96 -10.68
CA VAL A 8 -12.16 1.10 -11.87
C VAL A 8 -13.64 0.85 -12.18
N ALA A 9 -14.45 0.61 -11.15
CA ALA A 9 -15.87 0.38 -11.31
C ALA A 9 -16.66 1.64 -11.66
N ASP A 10 -16.19 2.82 -11.24
CA ASP A 10 -16.80 4.13 -11.51
C ASP A 10 -16.19 4.85 -12.75
N ASP A 11 -15.31 4.21 -13.53
CA ASP A 11 -14.62 4.81 -14.68
C ASP A 11 -15.53 5.10 -15.90
N ALA A 12 -15.35 6.29 -16.48
CA ALA A 12 -16.17 6.83 -17.57
C ALA A 12 -15.79 6.34 -18.98
N THR A 13 -14.76 5.50 -19.11
CA THR A 13 -14.36 4.84 -20.37
C THR A 13 -14.85 3.40 -20.36
N LEU A 14 -14.54 2.65 -19.29
CA LEU A 14 -15.01 1.28 -19.07
C LEU A 14 -16.54 1.20 -18.98
N SER A 15 -17.21 2.21 -18.43
CA SER A 15 -18.69 2.24 -18.37
C SER A 15 -19.37 2.41 -19.75
N LYS A 16 -18.62 2.57 -20.84
CA LYS A 16 -19.12 2.59 -22.23
C LYS A 16 -18.88 1.27 -22.96
N ASP A 17 -18.16 0.33 -22.36
CA ASP A 17 -17.85 -0.98 -22.93
C ASP A 17 -18.91 -2.02 -22.50
N GLU A 18 -19.57 -2.64 -23.46
CA GLU A 18 -20.66 -3.61 -23.19
C GLU A 18 -20.16 -4.93 -22.56
N ALA A 19 -18.92 -5.33 -22.87
CA ALA A 19 -18.30 -6.50 -22.27
C ALA A 19 -17.91 -6.21 -20.80
N PHE A 20 -17.39 -5.01 -20.51
CA PHE A 20 -17.19 -4.57 -19.13
C PHE A 20 -18.52 -4.44 -18.38
N GLY A 21 -19.57 -3.88 -19.00
CA GLY A 21 -20.90 -3.78 -18.40
C GLY A 21 -21.47 -5.13 -17.92
N SER A 22 -21.22 -6.20 -18.69
CA SER A 22 -21.59 -7.58 -18.34
C SER A 22 -20.79 -8.17 -17.18
N ILE A 23 -19.55 -7.71 -16.99
CA ILE A 23 -18.64 -8.14 -15.90
C ILE A 23 -18.85 -7.31 -14.64
N ARG A 24 -19.17 -6.01 -14.76
CA ARG A 24 -19.25 -5.02 -13.67
C ARG A 24 -20.15 -5.47 -12.51
N ASN A 25 -21.26 -6.15 -12.80
CA ASN A 25 -22.19 -6.68 -11.80
C ASN A 25 -21.64 -7.87 -10.99
N GLN A 26 -20.50 -8.44 -11.39
CA GLN A 26 -19.81 -9.55 -10.74
C GLN A 26 -18.58 -9.08 -9.94
N LEU A 27 -18.28 -7.77 -9.95
CA LEU A 27 -17.17 -7.14 -9.26
C LEU A 27 -17.61 -6.57 -7.90
N CYS A 28 -16.90 -6.93 -6.84
CA CYS A 28 -16.92 -6.19 -5.59
C CYS A 28 -16.02 -4.95 -5.71
N THR A 29 -16.35 -3.87 -5.00
CA THR A 29 -15.48 -2.68 -4.92
C THR A 29 -14.97 -2.48 -3.51
N PHE A 30 -13.76 -1.93 -3.39
CA PHE A 30 -13.19 -1.49 -2.11
C PHE A 30 -12.70 -0.05 -2.15
N ARG A 31 -12.55 0.55 -0.98
CA ARG A 31 -11.97 1.87 -0.70
C ARG A 31 -10.84 1.73 0.32
N GLU A 32 -9.64 2.13 -0.10
CA GLU A 32 -8.47 2.22 0.79
C GLU A 32 -8.77 3.04 2.06
N GLY A 33 -8.34 2.52 3.21
CA GLY A 33 -8.52 3.16 4.51
C GLY A 33 -9.93 3.05 5.12
N TYR A 34 -10.90 2.47 4.40
CA TYR A 34 -12.28 2.25 4.89
C TYR A 34 -12.66 0.76 4.92
N ASP A 35 -12.39 0.04 3.82
CA ASP A 35 -12.76 -1.37 3.68
C ASP A 35 -11.53 -2.25 3.96
N ASP A 36 -11.61 -3.16 4.94
CA ASP A 36 -10.57 -4.17 5.16
C ASP A 36 -10.80 -5.39 4.26
N ILE A 37 -9.90 -5.55 3.28
CA ILE A 37 -9.88 -6.69 2.35
C ILE A 37 -8.79 -7.71 2.70
N SER A 38 -8.06 -7.54 3.82
CA SER A 38 -6.84 -8.31 4.14
C SER A 38 -7.07 -9.82 4.14
N ASP A 39 -8.14 -10.28 4.79
CA ASP A 39 -8.52 -11.70 4.91
C ASP A 39 -9.47 -12.15 3.78
N CYS A 40 -9.68 -11.30 2.77
CA CYS A 40 -10.58 -11.52 1.64
C CYS A 40 -9.88 -11.68 0.29
N ILE A 41 -8.55 -11.73 0.23
CA ILE A 41 -7.81 -11.73 -1.04
C ILE A 41 -6.78 -12.87 -1.04
N ASP A 42 -7.05 -13.88 -1.87
CA ASP A 42 -6.24 -15.09 -2.00
C ASP A 42 -5.12 -14.95 -3.06
N LEU A 43 -5.29 -14.03 -4.01
CA LEU A 43 -4.34 -13.65 -5.07
C LEU A 43 -4.46 -12.15 -5.35
N ILE A 44 -3.33 -11.49 -5.64
CA ILE A 44 -3.29 -10.13 -6.17
C ILE A 44 -2.84 -10.20 -7.63
N ILE A 45 -3.60 -9.54 -8.50
CA ILE A 45 -3.16 -9.19 -9.85
C ILE A 45 -2.90 -7.68 -9.88
N CYS A 46 -1.96 -7.24 -10.71
CA CYS A 46 -1.64 -5.85 -10.98
C CYS A 46 -1.54 -5.65 -12.51
N LEU A 47 -2.32 -4.74 -13.09
CA LEU A 47 -2.34 -4.44 -14.54
C LEU A 47 -1.89 -3.00 -14.81
N GLY A 48 -0.59 -2.78 -14.95
CA GLY A 48 -0.01 -1.45 -15.10
C GLY A 48 1.46 -1.43 -14.73
N GLY A 49 1.92 -0.37 -14.10
CA GLY A 49 3.32 -0.25 -13.70
C GLY A 49 3.68 -0.94 -12.37
N ASP A 50 4.98 -0.93 -12.13
CA ASP A 50 5.72 -1.29 -10.92
C ASP A 50 5.18 -0.73 -9.56
N GLY A 51 4.25 0.21 -9.55
CA GLY A 51 3.72 0.90 -8.36
C GLY A 51 2.32 0.46 -8.02
N THR A 52 1.69 -0.27 -8.92
CA THR A 52 0.50 -1.06 -8.65
C THR A 52 0.83 -2.12 -7.63
N LEU A 53 2.02 -2.71 -7.78
CA LEU A 53 2.61 -3.64 -6.82
C LEU A 53 2.94 -2.95 -5.49
N LEU A 54 3.46 -1.71 -5.51
CA LEU A 54 3.68 -0.96 -4.26
C LEU A 54 2.38 -0.56 -3.57
N TYR A 55 1.38 -0.13 -4.33
CA TYR A 55 0.04 0.23 -3.85
C TYR A 55 -0.67 -0.99 -3.27
N ALA A 56 -0.66 -2.11 -4.00
CA ALA A 56 -1.07 -3.40 -3.47
C ALA A 56 -0.32 -3.75 -2.18
N SER A 57 0.99 -3.48 -2.10
CA SER A 57 1.75 -3.70 -0.88
C SER A 57 1.46 -2.70 0.26
N SER A 58 0.80 -1.55 0.01
CA SER A 58 0.38 -0.60 1.06
C SER A 58 -1.00 -0.93 1.63
N LEU A 59 -1.90 -1.53 0.83
CA LEU A 59 -3.18 -2.05 1.31
C LEU A 59 -2.98 -3.11 2.42
N PHE A 60 -1.98 -3.99 2.30
CA PHE A 60 -1.77 -5.13 3.19
C PHE A 60 -0.61 -4.91 4.20
N GLN A 61 -0.87 -4.21 5.30
CA GLN A 61 0.12 -3.99 6.38
C GLN A 61 0.50 -5.28 7.15
N GLY A 62 -0.32 -6.33 7.02
CA GLY A 62 -0.14 -7.66 7.60
C GLY A 62 0.64 -8.61 6.69
N SER A 63 0.06 -9.79 6.42
CA SER A 63 0.53 -10.67 5.35
C SER A 63 0.14 -10.10 3.99
N VAL A 64 0.97 -10.27 2.97
CA VAL A 64 0.63 -9.92 1.57
C VAL A 64 0.34 -11.22 0.82
N PRO A 65 -0.86 -11.36 0.20
CA PRO A 65 -1.16 -12.46 -0.73
C PRO A 65 -0.19 -12.50 -1.91
N PRO A 66 -0.05 -13.63 -2.64
CA PRO A 66 0.79 -13.70 -3.83
C PRO A 66 0.49 -12.57 -4.85
N VAL A 67 1.50 -11.80 -5.25
CA VAL A 67 1.34 -10.64 -6.16
C VAL A 67 1.86 -10.94 -7.56
N MET A 68 0.97 -10.96 -8.55
CA MET A 68 1.26 -11.18 -9.97
C MET A 68 1.10 -9.87 -10.76
N ALA A 69 2.16 -9.40 -11.42
CA ALA A 69 2.18 -8.05 -12.01
C ALA A 69 2.53 -8.03 -13.51
N PHE A 70 1.65 -7.37 -14.30
CA PHE A 70 1.73 -7.27 -15.76
C PHE A 70 1.97 -5.82 -16.21
N HIS A 71 2.95 -5.59 -17.10
CA HIS A 71 3.12 -4.27 -17.73
C HIS A 71 2.22 -4.09 -18.95
N LEU A 72 1.61 -2.90 -19.03
CA LEU A 72 0.76 -2.43 -20.14
C LEU A 72 1.51 -1.51 -21.12
N GLY A 73 2.84 -1.42 -21.03
CA GLY A 73 3.64 -0.45 -21.78
C GLY A 73 5.12 -0.79 -21.83
N SER A 74 5.99 0.12 -21.38
CA SER A 74 7.41 -0.17 -21.17
C SER A 74 7.61 -1.29 -20.14
N LEU A 75 8.66 -2.09 -20.31
CA LEU A 75 9.08 -3.09 -19.32
C LEU A 75 9.44 -2.39 -18.02
N GLY A 76 8.63 -2.60 -16.98
CA GLY A 76 8.97 -2.25 -15.61
C GLY A 76 9.89 -3.28 -14.96
N PHE A 77 10.53 -2.92 -13.86
CA PHE A 77 11.55 -3.73 -13.18
C PHE A 77 10.97 -4.91 -12.36
N LEU A 78 9.64 -5.03 -12.28
CA LEU A 78 8.92 -5.94 -11.37
C LEU A 78 7.49 -6.28 -11.80
N THR A 79 7.12 -5.80 -12.96
CA THR A 79 6.01 -6.27 -13.76
C THR A 79 6.60 -7.22 -14.80
N PRO A 80 7.13 -8.42 -14.44
CA PRO A 80 7.95 -9.21 -15.36
C PRO A 80 7.13 -9.76 -16.52
N PHE A 81 5.83 -9.92 -16.30
CA PHE A 81 4.90 -10.47 -17.27
C PHE A 81 4.46 -9.36 -18.24
N LYS A 82 4.56 -9.66 -19.53
CA LYS A 82 3.93 -8.85 -20.59
C LYS A 82 2.43 -9.06 -20.54
N PHE A 83 1.63 -8.01 -20.68
CA PHE A 83 0.18 -8.18 -20.67
C PHE A 83 -0.30 -9.12 -21.78
N GLU A 84 0.34 -9.14 -22.95
CA GLU A 84 0.01 -10.05 -24.05
C GLU A 84 0.10 -11.54 -23.65
N SER A 85 0.91 -11.89 -22.63
CA SER A 85 1.02 -13.26 -22.12
C SER A 85 0.03 -13.60 -21.01
N TYR A 86 -0.93 -12.71 -20.65
CA TYR A 86 -1.79 -12.88 -19.48
C TYR A 86 -2.46 -14.25 -19.40
N LYS A 87 -3.04 -14.75 -20.50
CA LYS A 87 -3.75 -16.03 -20.52
C LYS A 87 -2.86 -17.19 -20.08
N THR A 88 -1.62 -17.23 -20.56
CA THR A 88 -0.65 -18.29 -20.29
C THR A 88 -0.11 -18.20 -18.87
N GLU A 89 0.27 -17.00 -18.41
CA GLU A 89 0.85 -16.85 -17.08
C GLU A 89 -0.20 -17.00 -15.97
N VAL A 90 -1.44 -16.53 -16.21
CA VAL A 90 -2.56 -16.75 -15.28
C VAL A 90 -2.88 -18.24 -15.18
N ALA A 91 -2.95 -18.97 -16.30
CA ALA A 91 -3.17 -20.42 -16.29
C ALA A 91 -2.09 -21.16 -15.47
N LYS A 92 -0.80 -20.85 -15.67
CA LYS A 92 0.30 -21.43 -14.87
C LYS A 92 0.12 -21.22 -13.38
N VAL A 93 -0.35 -20.05 -12.94
CA VAL A 93 -0.62 -19.79 -11.51
C VAL A 93 -1.73 -20.69 -10.98
N PHE A 94 -2.82 -20.89 -11.73
CA PHE A 94 -3.92 -21.77 -11.32
C PHE A 94 -3.60 -23.27 -11.41
N GLU A 95 -2.66 -23.67 -12.26
CA GLU A 95 -2.11 -25.02 -12.29
C GLU A 95 -1.07 -25.29 -11.17
N GLY A 96 -0.66 -24.26 -10.42
CA GLY A 96 0.44 -24.33 -9.44
C GLY A 96 1.85 -24.32 -10.06
N ASN A 97 1.95 -24.16 -11.38
CA ASN A 97 3.17 -24.19 -12.19
C ASN A 97 3.93 -22.83 -12.21
N ALA A 98 3.85 -22.03 -11.14
CA ALA A 98 4.39 -20.66 -11.06
C ALA A 98 5.52 -20.50 -10.03
N ALA A 99 6.66 -19.93 -10.45
CA ALA A 99 7.84 -19.77 -9.61
C ALA A 99 7.74 -18.54 -8.69
N ILE A 100 7.42 -18.75 -7.41
CA ILE A 100 7.27 -17.69 -6.40
C ILE A 100 8.64 -17.11 -6.00
N THR A 101 8.75 -15.78 -6.00
CA THR A 101 9.86 -15.07 -5.34
C THR A 101 9.40 -14.54 -3.97
N LEU A 102 10.31 -14.51 -2.98
CA LEU A 102 10.04 -13.90 -1.68
C LEU A 102 10.69 -12.52 -1.60
N ARG A 103 9.92 -11.52 -1.15
CA ARG A 103 10.39 -10.15 -0.93
C ARG A 103 10.34 -9.78 0.54
N SER A 104 11.38 -9.08 1.00
CA SER A 104 11.46 -8.54 2.35
C SER A 104 10.90 -7.12 2.39
N ARG A 105 10.08 -6.81 3.39
CA ARG A 105 9.65 -5.42 3.68
C ARG A 105 10.37 -4.91 4.92
N LEU A 106 10.77 -3.64 4.89
CA LEU A 106 11.30 -2.96 6.08
C LEU A 106 10.14 -2.38 6.89
N LYS A 107 10.01 -2.79 8.15
CA LYS A 107 9.18 -2.10 9.14
C LYS A 107 10.06 -1.06 9.83
N VAL A 108 9.71 0.21 9.67
CA VAL A 108 10.37 1.33 10.36
C VAL A 108 9.50 1.79 11.52
N LYS A 109 10.12 2.05 12.67
CA LYS A 109 9.50 2.73 13.80
C LYS A 109 10.31 3.98 14.11
N VAL A 110 9.68 5.14 13.95
CA VAL A 110 10.24 6.43 14.35
C VAL A 110 10.02 6.62 15.85
N VAL A 111 11.08 6.97 16.58
CA VAL A 111 11.01 7.31 18.01
C VAL A 111 11.60 8.70 18.19
N LYS A 112 10.77 9.69 18.52
CA LYS A 112 11.23 11.03 18.89
C LYS A 112 11.50 11.06 20.40
N ASP A 113 12.76 11.20 20.79
CA ASP A 113 13.14 11.42 22.17
C ASP A 113 12.89 12.88 22.54
N MET A 114 12.04 13.09 23.55
CA MET A 114 11.69 14.42 24.07
C MET A 114 12.56 14.67 25.30
N LEU A 115 13.61 15.47 25.12
CA LEU A 115 14.66 15.69 26.11
C LEU A 115 14.11 16.44 27.33
N GLN A 116 13.59 15.70 28.31
CA GLN A 116 13.10 16.27 29.56
C GLN A 116 14.26 16.92 30.30
N ARG A 117 14.26 18.26 30.36
CA ARG A 117 15.20 19.02 31.18
C ARG A 117 15.03 18.59 32.64
N THR A 118 16.01 17.88 33.18
CA THR A 118 16.08 17.55 34.61
C THR A 118 16.53 18.79 35.39
N GLY A 119 15.73 19.85 35.32
CA GLY A 119 15.91 21.07 36.10
C GLY A 119 15.33 20.86 37.49
N GLN A 120 16.17 20.93 38.52
CA GLN A 120 15.70 20.96 39.90
C GLN A 120 15.02 22.31 40.19
N GLN A 121 13.70 22.38 40.07
CA GLN A 121 12.92 23.44 40.71
C GLN A 121 11.54 22.93 41.10
N SER A 122 11.06 23.37 42.26
CA SER A 122 9.93 22.77 42.98
C SER A 122 8.71 23.70 43.03
N TYR A 123 7.56 23.10 43.32
CA TYR A 123 6.24 23.69 43.62
C TYR A 123 5.27 24.03 42.46
N SER A 124 3.98 23.87 42.81
CA SER A 124 2.79 24.48 42.20
C SER A 124 2.28 23.98 40.84
N ARG A 125 1.79 22.74 40.87
CA ARG A 125 0.53 22.23 40.24
C ARG A 125 -0.38 23.28 39.58
N GLU A 126 -0.74 23.05 38.31
CA GLU A 126 -2.10 23.12 37.74
C GLU A 126 -2.22 22.16 36.53
N PRO A 127 -3.41 21.61 36.21
CA PRO A 127 -3.57 20.65 35.11
C PRO A 127 -3.85 21.34 33.74
N PRO A 128 -3.24 20.90 32.62
CA PRO A 128 -3.50 21.50 31.31
C PRO A 128 -4.90 21.18 30.77
N GLN A 129 -5.62 22.18 30.27
CA GLN A 129 -6.76 21.95 29.38
C GLN A 129 -6.27 21.46 28.01
N GLN A 130 -6.99 20.49 27.44
CA GLN A 130 -6.68 19.96 26.11
C GLN A 130 -7.09 20.97 25.03
N GLN A 131 -6.12 21.65 24.42
CA GLN A 131 -6.32 22.33 23.14
C GLN A 131 -5.84 21.41 22.01
N GLN A 132 -6.70 21.25 21.00
CA GLN A 132 -6.49 20.36 19.87
C GLN A 132 -5.87 21.16 18.71
N GLU A 133 -4.54 21.12 18.58
CA GLU A 133 -3.87 21.81 17.48
C GLU A 133 -4.20 21.18 16.13
N HIS A 134 -4.60 22.04 15.18
CA HIS A 134 -4.92 21.69 13.80
C HIS A 134 -3.71 22.00 12.91
N ASN A 135 -3.40 21.16 11.93
CA ASN A 135 -2.27 21.37 11.03
C ASN A 135 -2.46 22.65 10.19
N GLY A 136 -1.79 23.74 10.56
CA GLY A 136 -1.81 25.03 9.85
C GLY A 136 -0.56 25.86 10.13
N LEU A 137 -0.04 26.52 9.08
CA LEU A 137 1.17 27.34 9.16
C LEU A 137 0.87 28.75 9.70
N LEU A 138 1.62 29.21 10.70
CA LEU A 138 1.73 30.63 11.08
C LEU A 138 3.21 30.98 11.37
N PRO A 139 3.82 31.99 10.73
CA PRO A 139 5.25 32.26 10.84
C PRO A 139 5.61 33.49 11.68
N HIS A 140 5.81 33.35 13.00
CA HIS A 140 6.39 34.43 13.82
C HIS A 140 7.32 33.94 14.96
N GLY A 141 8.54 34.49 14.99
CA GLY A 141 9.16 34.98 16.22
C GLY A 141 9.92 34.00 17.13
N HIS A 142 11.25 33.99 16.98
CA HIS A 142 12.26 33.75 18.03
C HIS A 142 12.30 32.41 18.80
N THR A 143 13.36 31.65 18.48
CA THR A 143 14.25 30.93 19.43
C THR A 143 13.64 29.95 20.44
N ASN A 144 13.58 28.67 20.06
CA ASN A 144 14.50 27.70 20.67
C ASN A 144 14.78 26.50 19.74
N SER A 145 16.05 26.10 19.62
CA SER A 145 16.45 24.95 18.78
C SER A 145 16.59 23.68 19.63
N GLU A 146 15.51 23.24 20.26
CA GLU A 146 15.47 21.93 20.93
C GLU A 146 15.22 20.83 19.90
N ALA A 147 16.28 20.51 19.15
CA ALA A 147 16.34 19.40 18.20
C ALA A 147 16.30 18.04 18.95
N GLY A 148 15.12 17.67 19.45
CA GLY A 148 14.86 16.40 20.12
C GLY A 148 15.29 15.21 19.26
N LYS A 149 16.02 14.27 19.87
CA LYS A 149 16.74 13.20 19.14
C LYS A 149 15.76 12.22 18.51
N VAL A 150 15.62 12.28 17.18
CA VAL A 150 14.87 11.27 16.42
C VAL A 150 15.75 10.04 16.21
N THR A 151 15.27 8.87 16.66
CA THR A 151 15.91 7.57 16.47
C THR A 151 15.02 6.71 15.56
N LEU A 152 15.60 6.13 14.52
CA LEU A 152 14.92 5.18 13.63
C LEU A 152 15.24 3.75 14.06
N GLN A 153 14.22 2.96 14.39
CA GLN A 153 14.34 1.52 14.58
C GLN A 153 13.86 0.80 13.32
N LEU A 154 14.74 0.05 12.66
CA LEU A 154 14.43 -0.71 11.45
C LEU A 154 14.38 -2.21 11.76
N GLN A 155 13.34 -2.89 11.28
CA GLN A 155 13.16 -4.34 11.41
C GLN A 155 12.78 -4.93 10.04
N VAL A 156 13.56 -5.90 9.57
CA VAL A 156 13.20 -6.66 8.35
C VAL A 156 12.03 -7.60 8.66
N ARG A 157 11.01 -7.62 7.80
CA ARG A 157 9.88 -8.56 7.84
C ARG A 157 9.83 -9.37 6.53
N THR A 158 10.20 -10.63 6.61
CA THR A 158 10.12 -11.59 5.50
C THR A 158 8.70 -12.16 5.38
N LYS A 159 7.76 -11.34 4.91
CA LYS A 159 6.35 -11.72 4.65
C LYS A 159 5.79 -10.99 3.41
N VAL A 160 6.35 -11.32 2.24
CA VAL A 160 5.74 -11.10 0.91
C VAL A 160 6.13 -12.25 0.00
N SER A 161 5.14 -12.98 -0.51
CA SER A 161 5.25 -13.74 -1.74
C SER A 161 4.89 -12.81 -2.90
N SER A 162 5.85 -12.48 -3.75
CA SER A 162 5.66 -11.58 -4.89
C SER A 162 6.34 -12.18 -6.11
N PHE A 163 5.69 -12.15 -7.26
CA PHE A 163 6.33 -12.45 -8.52
C PHE A 163 7.16 -11.21 -8.98
N THR A 164 8.25 -10.95 -8.24
CA THR A 164 9.35 -9.95 -8.41
C THR A 164 9.28 -8.58 -7.65
N GLU A 165 9.93 -7.48 -8.13
CA GLU A 165 10.56 -6.33 -7.35
C GLU A 165 9.66 -5.10 -6.89
N ALA A 166 10.00 -3.79 -7.12
CA ALA A 166 9.26 -2.55 -6.65
C ALA A 166 9.44 -1.19 -7.48
N PHE A 167 8.37 -0.34 -7.69
CA PHE A 167 8.30 1.17 -8.00
C PHE A 167 7.51 1.79 -9.25
N SER A 168 6.28 2.34 -9.07
CA SER A 168 5.42 3.27 -9.93
C SER A 168 4.28 2.74 -10.90
N ALA A 169 3.02 3.23 -10.81
CA ALA A 169 1.70 2.48 -10.88
C ALA A 169 0.92 2.32 -12.25
N ASP A 170 -0.35 1.85 -12.44
CA ASP A 170 -1.59 1.65 -11.60
C ASP A 170 -2.45 0.35 -11.92
N GLN A 171 -3.74 0.22 -11.50
CA GLN A 171 -4.37 -1.04 -10.98
C GLN A 171 -5.36 -1.92 -11.81
N CYS A 172 -5.40 -3.23 -11.45
CA CYS A 172 -6.62 -4.09 -11.44
C CYS A 172 -6.41 -5.41 -10.64
N PHE A 173 -7.23 -5.71 -9.63
CA PHE A 173 -7.07 -6.86 -8.69
C PHE A 173 -7.99 -8.06 -9.02
N LEU A 174 -7.69 -9.27 -8.51
CA LEU A 174 -8.48 -10.47 -8.77
C LEU A 174 -8.40 -11.54 -7.66
N ARG A 175 -9.49 -11.72 -6.90
CA ARG A 175 -9.72 -12.89 -6.04
C ARG A 175 -10.65 -13.88 -6.74
N LEU A 176 -10.24 -15.14 -6.84
CA LEU A 176 -11.06 -16.25 -7.32
C LEU A 176 -11.62 -17.03 -6.14
#